data_AF-A0A2V7IQ46-F1
#
_entry.id   AF-A0A2V7IQ46-F1
#
_cell.length_a   1.000
_cell.length_b   1.000
_cell.length_c   1.000
_cell.angle_alpha   90.00
_cell.angle_beta   90.00
_cell.angle_gamma   90.00
#
_symmetry.space_group_name_H-M   'P 1'
#
loop_
_entity.id
_entity.type
_entity.pdbx_description
1 polymer ?
#
loop_
_entity_poly.entity_id
_entity_poly.type
_entity_poly.pdbx_seq_one_letter_code
_entity_poly.pdbx_strand_id
1 'polypeptide(L)'
;MKRTLFLALATGLLISCERATAPPGPERLDQTTAPATTTYSGRATVVRATATPPLVPPVEVVLGDAGPLGPSGGEEEASLLDGEVPGLLTVQVLHASTVGRGNHSRSEASVASLSLTAAGNSVSAGFLMARAEAQCTSAGPTASGSSQIAELVINGQAIVVSGEPNQTITLPNGTGQVVINEQKNPGPGDITVNALHVTLTGIADVIISSAHADITCPGPPTCPSGDFVTGGGWIPGPFGAKANFAVAGGMKQGALWGHLTYLDHGSNLKVRGTGVTAYEPVVPTATTRRIDGTAEINGQPGSYTVVDRIYGVGQIGRREHPASQPLPMT
;
A
#
# COMPACT_ATOMS: atom_id res chain seq x y z
N MET A 1 -0.40 34.91 10.19
CA MET A 1 -1.39 33.82 10.02
C MET A 1 -0.65 32.50 10.11
N LYS A 2 -1.08 31.58 10.98
CA LYS A 2 -0.49 30.23 11.07
C LYS A 2 -1.04 29.41 9.90
N ARG A 3 -0.17 28.80 9.08
CA ARG A 3 -0.59 27.96 7.95
C ARG A 3 -1.01 26.59 8.49
N THR A 4 -2.23 26.17 8.20
CA THR A 4 -2.75 24.86 8.62
C THR A 4 -3.36 24.11 7.44
N LEU A 5 -2.92 22.87 7.21
CA LEU A 5 -3.50 21.96 6.23
C LEU A 5 -4.55 21.06 6.90
N PHE A 6 -5.75 20.96 6.34
CA PHE A 6 -6.79 20.02 6.78
C PHE A 6 -7.04 18.96 5.70
N LEU A 7 -6.89 17.68 6.05
CA LEU A 7 -7.17 16.55 5.18
C LEU A 7 -8.25 15.66 5.80
N ALA A 8 -9.29 15.36 5.03
CA ALA A 8 -10.25 14.30 5.34
C ALA A 8 -9.98 13.12 4.40
N LEU A 9 -9.52 12.00 4.97
CA LEU A 9 -9.17 10.78 4.26
C LEU A 9 -10.17 9.68 4.58
N ALA A 10 -10.35 8.80 3.62
CA ALA A 10 -11.29 7.69 3.69
C ALA A 10 -10.57 6.39 3.28
N THR A 11 -9.31 6.25 3.70
CA THR A 11 -8.37 5.22 3.23
C THR A 11 -7.61 4.52 4.35
N GLY A 12 -7.74 4.98 5.59
CA GLY A 12 -7.02 4.45 6.73
C GLY A 12 -7.51 3.07 7.16
N LEU A 13 -6.56 2.29 7.67
CA LEU A 13 -6.86 1.05 8.39
C LEU A 13 -6.55 1.25 9.88
N LEU A 14 -7.49 0.87 10.75
CA LEU A 14 -7.25 0.78 12.19
C LEU A 14 -6.64 -0.55 12.51
N ILE A 15 -5.51 -0.49 13.20
CA ILE A 15 -5.01 -1.64 13.95
C ILE A 15 -5.46 -1.41 15.40
N SER A 16 -6.71 -1.77 15.67
CA SER A 16 -7.28 -1.83 17.03
C SER A 16 -7.58 -3.28 17.37
N CYS A 17 -7.00 -3.77 18.46
CA CYS A 17 -7.23 -5.12 18.95
C CYS A 17 -8.18 -5.04 20.14
N GLU A 18 -9.45 -5.37 19.94
CA GLU A 18 -10.41 -5.50 21.04
C GLU A 18 -10.05 -6.73 21.89
N ARG A 19 -9.97 -6.53 23.22
CA ARG A 19 -9.78 -7.62 24.18
C ARG A 19 -10.90 -8.64 23.99
N ALA A 20 -10.55 -9.91 23.83
CA ALA A 20 -11.50 -10.99 24.07
C ALA A 20 -11.90 -10.97 25.56
N THR A 21 -13.12 -10.55 25.88
CA THR A 21 -13.71 -10.80 27.20
C THR A 21 -14.02 -12.29 27.31
N ALA A 22 -13.17 -13.04 28.01
CA ALA A 22 -13.46 -14.42 28.37
C ALA A 22 -14.62 -14.47 29.39
N PRO A 23 -15.59 -15.39 29.25
CA PRO A 23 -16.57 -15.65 30.31
C PRO A 23 -15.89 -16.32 31.52
N PRO A 24 -16.35 -16.09 32.77
CA PRO A 24 -15.76 -16.73 33.94
C PRO A 24 -16.08 -18.24 33.92
N GLY A 25 -15.05 -19.05 33.66
CA GLY A 25 -15.10 -20.52 33.73
C GLY A 25 -13.96 -21.04 34.63
N PRO A 26 -14.11 -22.25 35.22
CA PRO A 26 -13.24 -22.69 36.31
C PRO A 26 -11.80 -22.95 35.82
N GLU A 27 -10.84 -22.55 36.65
CA GLU A 27 -9.40 -22.69 36.44
C GLU A 27 -9.02 -24.15 36.16
N ARG A 28 -8.57 -24.43 34.94
CA ARG A 28 -7.95 -25.70 34.56
C ARG A 28 -6.44 -25.52 34.59
N LEU A 29 -5.78 -26.43 35.32
CA LEU A 29 -4.34 -26.48 35.57
C LEU A 29 -3.52 -26.30 34.28
N ASP A 30 -2.58 -25.38 34.40
CA ASP A 30 -1.71 -24.78 33.39
C ASP A 30 -0.78 -25.82 32.75
N GLN A 31 -0.95 -26.09 31.47
CA GLN A 31 0.09 -26.69 30.63
C GLN A 31 0.85 -25.53 29.99
N THR A 32 2.04 -25.23 30.53
CA THR A 32 2.96 -24.20 30.04
C THR A 32 3.46 -24.56 28.64
N THR A 33 2.62 -24.32 27.64
CA THR A 33 3.02 -24.26 26.24
C THR A 33 3.47 -22.82 26.01
N ALA A 34 4.70 -22.60 25.55
CA ALA A 34 5.15 -21.26 25.19
C ALA A 34 4.11 -20.60 24.26
N PRO A 35 3.77 -19.30 24.44
CA PRO A 35 2.82 -18.64 23.55
C PRO A 35 3.39 -18.72 22.14
N ALA A 36 2.75 -19.50 21.28
CA ALA A 36 3.10 -19.49 19.88
C ALA A 36 2.84 -18.05 19.39
N THR A 37 3.82 -17.50 18.66
CA THR A 37 3.90 -16.07 18.34
C THR A 37 3.45 -15.84 16.90
N THR A 38 2.69 -14.78 16.66
CA THR A 38 2.35 -14.36 15.29
C THR A 38 3.63 -14.19 14.48
N THR A 39 3.72 -14.87 13.35
CA THR A 39 4.82 -14.66 12.40
C THR A 39 4.31 -13.93 11.18
N TYR A 40 5.15 -13.07 10.64
CA TYR A 40 4.85 -12.24 9.48
C TYR A 40 5.79 -12.60 8.35
N SER A 41 5.33 -12.47 7.12
CA SER A 41 6.21 -12.21 6.01
C SER A 41 5.52 -11.24 5.06
N GLY A 42 6.31 -10.69 4.16
CA GLY A 42 5.86 -9.73 3.20
C GLY A 42 7.03 -9.25 2.38
N ARG A 43 6.73 -8.71 1.21
CA ARG A 43 7.75 -8.11 0.34
C ARG A 43 7.05 -7.15 -0.60
N ALA A 44 7.65 -5.99 -0.82
CA ALA A 44 7.22 -5.04 -1.82
C ALA A 44 8.35 -4.81 -2.83
N THR A 45 8.06 -4.95 -4.12
CA THR A 45 9.03 -4.73 -5.20
C THR A 45 8.40 -3.91 -6.30
N VAL A 46 9.03 -2.80 -6.67
CA VAL A 46 8.47 -1.90 -7.67
C VAL A 46 8.69 -2.42 -9.09
N VAL A 47 9.89 -2.91 -9.42
CA VAL A 47 10.15 -3.59 -10.68
C VAL A 47 10.91 -4.88 -10.44
N ARG A 48 10.41 -5.97 -11.01
CA ARG A 48 11.16 -7.21 -11.22
C ARG A 48 11.02 -7.59 -12.69
N ALA A 49 12.13 -7.56 -13.42
CA ALA A 49 12.15 -7.81 -14.85
C ALA A 49 13.17 -8.88 -15.17
N THR A 50 12.73 -9.95 -15.83
CA THR A 50 13.60 -10.96 -16.43
C THR A 50 13.63 -10.74 -17.93
N ALA A 51 14.80 -10.45 -18.48
CA ALA A 51 15.02 -10.40 -19.91
C ALA A 51 15.66 -11.71 -20.38
N THR A 52 15.16 -12.27 -21.49
CA THR A 52 15.61 -13.54 -22.07
C THR A 52 16.17 -13.30 -23.47
N PRO A 53 17.35 -12.67 -23.59
CA PRO A 53 17.99 -12.45 -24.89
C PRO A 53 18.37 -13.78 -25.57
N PRO A 54 18.40 -13.84 -26.92
CA PRO A 54 18.86 -15.02 -27.63
C PRO A 54 20.31 -15.35 -27.26
N LEU A 55 20.59 -16.64 -27.03
CA LEU A 55 21.94 -17.19 -26.86
C LEU A 55 22.69 -16.77 -25.58
N VAL A 56 22.02 -16.14 -24.61
CA VAL A 56 22.58 -15.77 -23.30
C VAL A 56 21.61 -16.18 -22.19
N PRO A 57 22.07 -16.54 -20.99
CA PRO A 57 21.18 -16.82 -19.87
C PRO A 57 20.24 -15.64 -19.55
N PRO A 58 19.02 -15.91 -19.05
CA PRO A 58 18.13 -14.86 -18.60
C PRO A 58 18.79 -13.97 -17.56
N VAL A 59 18.56 -12.66 -17.67
CA VAL A 59 19.06 -11.66 -16.74
C VAL A 59 17.88 -11.10 -15.97
N GLU A 60 17.92 -11.23 -14.64
CA GLU A 60 16.94 -10.62 -13.75
C GLU A 60 17.48 -9.28 -13.24
N VAL A 61 16.64 -8.25 -13.32
CA VAL A 61 16.87 -6.92 -12.78
C VAL A 61 15.74 -6.57 -11.82
N VAL A 62 16.11 -6.09 -10.63
CA VAL A 62 15.17 -5.64 -9.60
C VAL A 62 15.45 -4.18 -9.28
N LEU A 63 14.41 -3.33 -9.31
CA LEU A 63 14.49 -1.91 -8.96
C LEU A 63 13.45 -1.60 -7.87
N GLY A 64 13.91 -0.99 -6.77
CA GLY A 64 13.06 -0.64 -5.63
C GLY A 64 12.48 -1.86 -4.93
N ASP A 65 13.24 -2.46 -4.02
CA ASP A 65 12.82 -3.64 -3.25
C ASP A 65 12.93 -3.38 -1.75
N ALA A 66 11.80 -3.42 -1.05
CA ALA A 66 11.74 -3.30 0.41
C ALA A 66 12.12 -4.61 1.12
N GLY A 67 12.71 -5.59 0.41
CA GLY A 67 13.19 -6.84 0.98
C GLY A 67 12.08 -7.75 1.55
N PRO A 68 12.41 -9.00 1.89
CA PRO A 68 11.50 -9.85 2.63
C PRO A 68 11.48 -9.43 4.11
N LEU A 69 10.29 -9.30 4.66
CA LEU A 69 10.12 -9.08 6.09
C LEU A 69 10.49 -10.34 6.87
N GLY A 70 11.28 -10.18 7.94
CA GLY A 70 11.58 -11.28 8.84
C GLY A 70 10.34 -11.79 9.61
N PRO A 71 10.36 -13.04 10.09
CA PRO A 71 9.23 -13.67 10.79
C PRO A 71 8.81 -12.95 12.07
N SER A 72 9.69 -12.15 12.68
CA SER A 72 9.40 -11.30 13.84
C SER A 72 8.61 -10.03 13.50
N GLY A 73 8.38 -9.75 12.23
CA GLY A 73 7.85 -8.48 11.75
C GLY A 73 8.94 -7.41 11.68
N GLY A 74 8.51 -6.15 11.63
CA GLY A 74 9.40 -5.00 11.39
C GLY A 74 8.82 -4.06 10.35
N GLU A 75 9.68 -3.16 9.87
CA GLU A 75 9.38 -2.27 8.75
C GLU A 75 10.61 -2.22 7.83
N GLU A 76 10.38 -2.31 6.53
CA GLU A 76 11.41 -2.18 5.50
C GLU A 76 10.89 -1.29 4.38
N GLU A 77 11.75 -0.49 3.77
CA GLU A 77 11.39 0.39 2.66
C GLU A 77 12.48 0.50 1.61
N ALA A 78 12.08 0.88 0.40
CA ALA A 78 12.98 1.27 -0.67
C ALA A 78 12.33 2.35 -1.55
N SER A 79 13.10 3.37 -1.89
CA SER A 79 12.69 4.40 -2.84
C SER A 79 13.78 4.68 -3.87
N LEU A 80 13.37 5.02 -5.08
CA LEU A 80 14.27 5.36 -6.17
C LEU A 80 13.62 6.40 -7.07
N LEU A 81 14.36 7.44 -7.47
CA LEU A 81 13.80 8.51 -8.29
C LEU A 81 13.60 8.07 -9.74
N ASP A 82 14.58 7.38 -10.32
CA ASP A 82 14.56 6.91 -11.70
C ASP A 82 15.20 5.52 -11.77
N GLY A 83 14.66 4.66 -12.61
CA GLY A 83 15.19 3.32 -12.85
C GLY A 83 15.05 2.93 -14.31
N GLU A 84 15.98 2.13 -14.80
CA GLU A 84 16.00 1.65 -16.17
C GLU A 84 16.45 0.19 -16.22
N VAL A 85 15.80 -0.59 -17.09
CA VAL A 85 16.33 -1.85 -17.58
C VAL A 85 16.66 -1.63 -19.06
N PRO A 86 17.95 -1.57 -19.44
CA PRO A 86 18.36 -1.18 -20.79
C PRO A 86 17.65 -1.97 -21.88
N GLY A 87 17.03 -1.25 -22.82
CA GLY A 87 16.30 -1.84 -23.96
C GLY A 87 14.97 -2.50 -23.60
N LEU A 88 14.48 -2.35 -22.37
CA LEU A 88 13.21 -2.94 -21.93
C LEU A 88 12.25 -1.92 -21.31
N LEU A 89 12.67 -1.18 -20.29
CA LEU A 89 11.79 -0.23 -19.59
C LEU A 89 12.53 0.91 -18.92
N THR A 90 11.81 2.02 -18.73
CA THR A 90 12.15 3.12 -17.83
C THR A 90 11.00 3.35 -16.84
N VAL A 91 11.34 3.74 -15.62
CA VAL A 91 10.40 3.98 -14.52
C VAL A 91 10.84 5.17 -13.67
N GLN A 92 9.87 5.86 -13.07
CA GLN A 92 10.13 7.03 -12.22
C GLN A 92 9.31 7.02 -10.93
N VAL A 93 9.91 7.57 -9.88
CA VAL A 93 9.37 7.69 -8.52
C VAL A 93 8.86 6.34 -8.01
N LEU A 94 9.80 5.44 -7.76
CA LEU A 94 9.57 4.12 -7.23
C LEU A 94 9.51 4.22 -5.70
N HIS A 95 8.50 3.59 -5.09
CA HIS A 95 8.37 3.43 -3.65
C HIS A 95 7.87 2.03 -3.32
N ALA A 96 8.53 1.37 -2.38
CA ALA A 96 8.12 0.09 -1.82
C ALA A 96 8.24 0.14 -0.30
N SER A 97 7.28 -0.44 0.40
CA SER A 97 7.35 -0.62 1.85
C SER A 97 6.62 -1.87 2.31
N THR A 98 7.16 -2.50 3.34
CA THR A 98 6.61 -3.69 3.98
C THR A 98 6.59 -3.48 5.48
N VAL A 99 5.50 -3.83 6.15
CA VAL A 99 5.34 -3.71 7.60
C VAL A 99 4.63 -4.94 8.16
N GLY A 100 5.18 -5.53 9.22
CA GLY A 100 4.52 -6.59 9.98
C GLY A 100 4.57 -6.28 11.47
N ARG A 101 3.40 -6.18 12.10
CA ARG A 101 3.27 -5.86 13.52
C ARG A 101 1.89 -6.26 14.05
N GLY A 102 1.88 -6.78 15.28
CA GLY A 102 0.66 -7.14 16.00
C GLY A 102 -0.11 -8.28 15.32
N ASN A 103 -1.22 -7.94 14.70
CA ASN A 103 -2.08 -8.87 13.98
C ASN A 103 -2.14 -8.56 12.47
N HIS A 104 -1.23 -7.75 11.92
CA HIS A 104 -1.22 -7.42 10.49
C HIS A 104 0.18 -7.57 9.88
N SER A 105 0.21 -8.02 8.63
CA SER A 105 1.31 -7.88 7.67
C SER A 105 0.78 -7.12 6.45
N ARG A 106 1.51 -6.11 5.98
CA ARG A 106 1.11 -5.27 4.85
C ARG A 106 2.32 -4.92 3.99
N SER A 107 2.11 -4.95 2.68
CA SER A 107 3.07 -4.49 1.69
C SER A 107 2.42 -3.55 0.70
N GLU A 108 3.17 -2.56 0.24
CA GLU A 108 2.79 -1.70 -0.87
C GLU A 108 3.97 -1.37 -1.77
N ALA A 109 3.73 -1.37 -3.08
CA ALA A 109 4.69 -0.94 -4.08
C ALA A 109 4.00 0.01 -5.05
N SER A 110 4.68 1.06 -5.47
CA SER A 110 4.15 2.05 -6.41
C SER A 110 5.22 2.65 -7.30
N VAL A 111 4.78 3.13 -8.46
CA VAL A 111 5.60 3.83 -9.44
C VAL A 111 4.74 4.92 -10.11
N ALA A 112 5.30 6.12 -10.29
CA ALA A 112 4.57 7.24 -10.88
C ALA A 112 4.64 7.28 -12.41
N SER A 113 5.64 6.67 -13.02
CA SER A 113 5.73 6.60 -14.48
C SER A 113 6.33 5.28 -14.90
N LEU A 114 5.69 4.63 -15.87
CA LEU A 114 6.18 3.43 -16.52
C LEU A 114 6.19 3.67 -18.03
N SER A 115 7.31 3.34 -18.67
CA SER A 115 7.41 3.16 -20.11
C SER A 115 8.18 1.89 -20.42
N LEU A 116 7.48 0.86 -20.89
CA LEU A 116 8.04 -0.42 -21.32
C LEU A 116 7.89 -0.53 -22.83
N THR A 117 8.97 -0.92 -23.52
CA THR A 117 8.95 -1.21 -24.95
C THR A 117 9.80 -2.43 -25.24
N ALA A 118 9.18 -3.49 -25.73
CA ALA A 118 9.88 -4.72 -26.13
C ALA A 118 9.05 -5.54 -27.12
N ALA A 119 9.73 -6.27 -28.01
CA ALA A 119 9.11 -7.12 -29.03
C ALA A 119 8.03 -6.42 -29.89
N GLY A 120 8.22 -5.13 -30.19
CA GLY A 120 7.26 -4.33 -30.95
C GLY A 120 5.99 -3.94 -30.17
N ASN A 121 5.91 -4.27 -28.89
CA ASN A 121 4.86 -3.82 -27.99
C ASN A 121 5.33 -2.64 -27.14
N SER A 122 4.39 -1.77 -26.80
CA SER A 122 4.58 -0.66 -25.86
C SER A 122 3.53 -0.73 -24.76
N VAL A 123 3.95 -0.51 -23.52
CA VAL A 123 3.08 -0.45 -22.35
C VAL A 123 3.51 0.75 -21.52
N SER A 124 2.58 1.64 -21.21
CA SER A 124 2.86 2.82 -20.37
C SER A 124 1.74 3.07 -19.37
N ALA A 125 2.08 3.67 -18.24
CA ALA A 125 1.10 4.13 -17.25
C ALA A 125 1.65 5.32 -16.46
N GLY A 126 0.75 6.22 -16.04
CA GLY A 126 1.07 7.41 -15.26
C GLY A 126 0.95 7.22 -13.74
N PHE A 127 0.57 6.01 -13.30
CA PHE A 127 0.67 5.57 -11.92
C PHE A 127 0.33 4.07 -11.85
N LEU A 128 1.11 3.30 -11.11
CA LEU A 128 0.72 1.97 -10.66
C LEU A 128 0.98 1.85 -9.16
N MET A 129 0.11 1.11 -8.48
CA MET A 129 0.28 0.76 -7.08
C MET A 129 -0.38 -0.59 -6.80
N ALA A 130 0.30 -1.43 -6.03
CA ALA A 130 -0.25 -2.66 -5.48
C ALA A 130 -0.22 -2.62 -3.96
N ARG A 131 -1.24 -3.22 -3.35
CA ARG A 131 -1.34 -3.42 -1.90
C ARG A 131 -1.74 -4.85 -1.60
N ALA A 132 -1.05 -5.42 -0.63
CA ALA A 132 -1.33 -6.72 -0.05
C ALA A 132 -1.42 -6.57 1.47
N GLU A 133 -2.42 -7.19 2.07
CA GLU A 133 -2.61 -7.21 3.52
C GLU A 133 -3.02 -8.60 3.98
N ALA A 134 -2.40 -9.07 5.06
CA ALA A 134 -2.76 -10.26 5.79
C ALA A 134 -2.99 -9.91 7.27
N GLN A 135 -4.06 -10.44 7.87
CA GLN A 135 -4.53 -10.11 9.21
C GLN A 135 -4.88 -11.36 10.00
N CYS A 136 -4.51 -11.41 11.28
CA CYS A 136 -5.09 -12.37 12.23
C CYS A 136 -6.44 -11.85 12.76
N THR A 137 -7.49 -12.64 12.55
CA THR A 137 -8.84 -12.41 13.11
C THR A 137 -9.19 -13.48 14.14
N SER A 138 -10.32 -13.33 14.83
CA SER A 138 -10.86 -14.37 15.71
C SER A 138 -11.24 -15.67 14.97
N ALA A 139 -11.47 -15.59 13.66
CA ALA A 139 -11.79 -16.75 12.81
C ALA A 139 -10.56 -17.38 12.15
N GLY A 140 -9.37 -16.82 12.39
CA GLY A 140 -8.11 -17.22 11.77
C GLY A 140 -7.52 -16.13 10.85
N PRO A 141 -6.43 -16.45 10.13
CA PRO A 141 -5.81 -15.52 9.22
C PRO A 141 -6.73 -15.20 8.03
N THR A 142 -6.76 -13.94 7.61
CA THR A 142 -7.46 -13.43 6.42
C THR A 142 -6.53 -12.55 5.62
N ALA A 143 -6.66 -12.51 4.29
CA ALA A 143 -5.85 -11.69 3.41
C ALA A 143 -6.71 -10.97 2.37
N SER A 144 -6.27 -9.78 1.98
CA SER A 144 -6.94 -8.95 0.99
C SER A 144 -5.94 -8.11 0.21
N GLY A 145 -6.33 -7.71 -1.00
CA GLY A 145 -5.41 -7.08 -1.92
C GLY A 145 -6.12 -6.20 -2.94
N SER A 146 -5.42 -5.19 -3.42
CA SER A 146 -5.94 -4.27 -4.43
C SER A 146 -4.81 -3.64 -5.23
N SER A 147 -5.15 -3.13 -6.41
CA SER A 147 -4.25 -2.29 -7.19
C SER A 147 -4.95 -1.03 -7.69
N GLN A 148 -4.15 0.01 -7.92
CA GLN A 148 -4.58 1.27 -8.53
C GLN A 148 -3.69 1.52 -9.74
N ILE A 149 -4.30 1.77 -10.89
CA ILE A 149 -3.59 1.99 -12.15
C ILE A 149 -4.25 3.16 -12.85
N ALA A 150 -3.45 4.15 -13.23
CA ALA A 150 -3.92 5.32 -13.97
C ALA A 150 -3.21 5.41 -15.32
N GLU A 151 -3.96 5.88 -16.33
CA GLU A 151 -3.42 6.22 -17.64
C GLU A 151 -2.71 5.03 -18.32
N LEU A 152 -3.23 3.82 -18.12
CA LEU A 152 -2.70 2.62 -18.77
C LEU A 152 -2.96 2.66 -20.28
N VAL A 153 -1.88 2.63 -21.05
CA VAL A 153 -1.90 2.57 -22.52
C VAL A 153 -1.08 1.37 -22.98
N ILE A 154 -1.67 0.54 -23.84
CA ILE A 154 -1.00 -0.60 -24.47
C ILE A 154 -1.07 -0.40 -25.98
N ASN A 155 0.08 -0.37 -26.66
CA ASN A 155 0.18 -0.20 -28.12
C ASN A 155 -0.58 1.02 -28.65
N GLY A 156 -0.52 2.14 -27.92
CA GLY A 156 -1.22 3.39 -28.27
C GLY A 156 -2.72 3.41 -27.94
N GLN A 157 -3.28 2.30 -27.44
CA GLN A 157 -4.68 2.21 -27.04
C GLN A 157 -4.82 2.36 -25.52
N ALA A 158 -5.65 3.30 -25.08
CA ALA A 158 -6.01 3.44 -23.68
C ALA A 158 -6.83 2.21 -23.21
N ILE A 159 -6.45 1.63 -22.07
CA ILE A 159 -7.09 0.46 -21.49
C ILE A 159 -7.96 0.89 -20.32
N VAL A 160 -9.21 0.41 -20.31
CA VAL A 160 -10.10 0.56 -19.16
C VAL A 160 -9.74 -0.51 -18.13
N VAL A 161 -9.32 -0.06 -16.96
CA VAL A 161 -9.04 -0.92 -15.79
C VAL A 161 -10.34 -1.19 -15.06
N SER A 162 -10.76 -2.46 -15.01
CA SER A 162 -12.04 -2.84 -14.40
C SER A 162 -12.02 -2.80 -12.87
N GLY A 163 -10.84 -2.95 -12.27
CA GLY A 163 -10.66 -3.14 -10.83
C GLY A 163 -10.86 -4.58 -10.37
N GLU A 164 -11.39 -5.46 -11.22
CA GLU A 164 -11.52 -6.90 -10.91
C GLU A 164 -10.14 -7.57 -10.88
N PRO A 165 -9.94 -8.61 -10.04
CA PRO A 165 -8.70 -9.38 -10.05
C PRO A 165 -8.44 -10.05 -11.41
N ASN A 166 -7.18 -10.09 -11.82
CA ASN A 166 -6.67 -10.86 -12.95
C ASN A 166 -7.27 -10.49 -14.31
N GLN A 167 -7.60 -9.21 -14.54
CA GLN A 167 -8.01 -8.72 -15.85
C GLN A 167 -6.87 -8.93 -16.86
N THR A 168 -7.13 -9.64 -17.95
CA THR A 168 -6.08 -10.02 -18.92
C THR A 168 -6.30 -9.35 -20.27
N ILE A 169 -5.23 -8.81 -20.85
CA ILE A 169 -5.17 -8.23 -22.19
C ILE A 169 -4.14 -9.03 -23.00
N THR A 170 -4.58 -9.71 -24.07
CA THR A 170 -3.66 -10.42 -24.98
C THR A 170 -2.96 -9.44 -25.91
N LEU A 171 -1.66 -9.61 -26.09
CA LEU A 171 -0.88 -8.78 -27.02
C LEU A 171 -0.99 -9.31 -28.46
N PRO A 172 -0.94 -8.43 -29.47
CA PRO A 172 -1.05 -8.83 -30.87
C PRO A 172 -0.03 -9.89 -31.27
N ASN A 173 -0.37 -10.66 -32.31
CA ASN A 173 0.51 -11.65 -32.94
C ASN A 173 1.03 -12.76 -31.99
N GLY A 174 0.34 -13.01 -30.87
CA GLY A 174 0.76 -14.00 -29.88
C GLY A 174 2.06 -13.64 -29.16
N THR A 175 2.44 -12.36 -29.18
CA THR A 175 3.68 -11.88 -28.57
C THR A 175 3.67 -11.93 -27.04
N GLY A 176 2.49 -12.10 -26.43
CA GLY A 176 2.37 -12.23 -24.99
C GLY A 176 1.02 -11.78 -24.43
N GLN A 177 1.02 -11.39 -23.16
CA GLN A 177 -0.14 -10.86 -22.47
C GLN A 177 0.24 -9.87 -21.37
N VAL A 178 -0.73 -9.09 -20.96
CA VAL A 178 -0.66 -8.20 -19.80
C VAL A 178 -1.78 -8.57 -18.83
N VAL A 179 -1.42 -8.90 -17.60
CA VAL A 179 -2.37 -9.15 -16.50
C VAL A 179 -2.37 -7.92 -15.59
N ILE A 180 -3.56 -7.34 -15.43
CA ILE A 180 -3.85 -6.18 -14.61
C ILE A 180 -4.46 -6.67 -13.31
N ASN A 181 -4.02 -6.09 -12.19
CA ASN A 181 -4.48 -6.48 -10.85
C ASN A 181 -4.34 -8.01 -10.64
N GLU A 182 -3.17 -8.56 -10.96
CA GLU A 182 -2.93 -9.99 -10.77
C GLU A 182 -2.95 -10.28 -9.27
N GLN A 183 -3.84 -11.16 -8.82
CA GLN A 183 -3.94 -11.56 -7.42
C GLN A 183 -3.82 -13.08 -7.30
N LYS A 184 -2.92 -13.51 -6.42
CA LYS A 184 -2.68 -14.92 -6.08
C LYS A 184 -2.86 -15.09 -4.58
N ASN A 185 -3.73 -16.01 -4.18
CA ASN A 185 -4.08 -16.30 -2.78
C ASN A 185 -3.78 -17.76 -2.44
N PRO A 186 -2.52 -18.11 -2.09
CA PRO A 186 -2.14 -19.48 -1.73
C PRO A 186 -2.84 -20.01 -0.48
N GLY A 187 -3.30 -19.11 0.40
CA GLY A 187 -4.00 -19.47 1.63
C GLY A 187 -4.77 -18.30 2.25
N PRO A 188 -5.49 -18.54 3.36
CA PRO A 188 -6.36 -17.54 3.96
C PRO A 188 -5.63 -16.27 4.42
N GLY A 189 -4.38 -16.37 4.84
CA GLY A 189 -3.53 -15.25 5.27
C GLY A 189 -2.35 -15.00 4.38
N ASP A 190 -2.42 -15.35 3.10
CA ASP A 190 -1.33 -15.18 2.13
C ASP A 190 -1.91 -14.61 0.84
N ILE A 191 -1.40 -13.45 0.44
CA ILE A 191 -1.75 -12.82 -0.82
C ILE A 191 -0.53 -12.20 -1.48
N THR A 192 -0.47 -12.33 -2.80
CA THR A 192 0.39 -11.54 -3.66
C THR A 192 -0.47 -10.76 -4.64
N VAL A 193 -0.22 -9.46 -4.75
CA VAL A 193 -0.84 -8.56 -5.73
C VAL A 193 0.23 -7.93 -6.59
N ASN A 194 0.09 -8.06 -7.90
CA ASN A 194 0.85 -7.29 -8.88
C ASN A 194 -0.09 -6.31 -9.56
N ALA A 195 0.27 -5.02 -9.58
CA ALA A 195 -0.52 -4.04 -10.32
C ALA A 195 -0.51 -4.37 -11.81
N LEU A 196 0.68 -4.69 -12.35
CA LEU A 196 0.84 -5.12 -13.73
C LEU A 196 1.84 -6.26 -13.84
N HIS A 197 1.48 -7.28 -14.61
CA HIS A 197 2.37 -8.37 -14.98
C HIS A 197 2.34 -8.50 -16.52
N VAL A 198 3.45 -8.16 -17.15
CA VAL A 198 3.66 -8.19 -18.60
C VAL A 198 4.51 -9.40 -18.94
N THR A 199 3.94 -10.35 -19.66
CA THR A 199 4.66 -11.52 -20.17
C THR A 199 4.81 -11.36 -21.68
N LEU A 200 6.06 -11.29 -22.16
CA LEU A 200 6.41 -11.31 -23.57
C LEU A 200 7.05 -12.64 -23.89
N THR A 201 6.34 -13.47 -24.66
CA THR A 201 6.68 -14.88 -24.90
C THR A 201 8.10 -15.02 -25.42
N GLY A 202 8.97 -15.66 -24.62
CA GLY A 202 10.37 -15.91 -24.97
C GLY A 202 11.29 -14.69 -24.97
N ILE A 203 10.81 -13.51 -24.55
CA ILE A 203 11.55 -12.25 -24.59
C ILE A 203 11.73 -11.66 -23.19
N ALA A 204 10.65 -11.48 -22.44
CA ALA A 204 10.72 -10.88 -21.12
C ALA A 204 9.52 -11.26 -20.23
N ASP A 205 9.75 -11.24 -18.93
CA ASP A 205 8.72 -11.35 -17.89
C ASP A 205 8.92 -10.17 -16.93
N VAL A 206 7.92 -9.28 -16.84
CA VAL A 206 8.04 -8.02 -16.11
C VAL A 206 6.86 -7.84 -15.17
N ILE A 207 7.17 -7.73 -13.89
CA ILE A 207 6.23 -7.40 -12.83
C ILE A 207 6.49 -5.97 -12.37
N ILE A 208 5.44 -5.14 -12.40
CA ILE A 208 5.46 -3.76 -11.94
C ILE A 208 4.51 -3.58 -10.76
N SER A 209 5.06 -3.03 -9.68
CA SER A 209 4.42 -2.87 -8.38
C SER A 209 3.84 -4.18 -7.86
N SER A 210 4.70 -4.97 -7.23
CA SER A 210 4.36 -6.21 -6.54
C SER A 210 4.31 -5.99 -5.03
N ALA A 211 3.26 -6.44 -4.40
CA ALA A 211 3.10 -6.46 -2.96
C ALA A 211 2.67 -7.86 -2.52
N HIS A 212 3.42 -8.45 -1.59
CA HIS A 212 3.11 -9.72 -0.96
C HIS A 212 2.96 -9.52 0.55
N ALA A 213 1.95 -10.14 1.15
CA ALA A 213 1.78 -10.15 2.59
C ALA A 213 1.29 -11.53 3.02
N ASP A 214 1.92 -12.07 4.06
CA ASP A 214 1.43 -13.24 4.75
C ASP A 214 1.55 -13.14 6.28
N ILE A 215 0.69 -13.89 6.96
CA ILE A 215 0.65 -13.95 8.42
C ILE A 215 0.26 -15.34 8.89
N THR A 216 0.98 -15.85 9.89
CA THR A 216 0.60 -17.09 10.58
C THR A 216 0.11 -16.77 11.98
N CYS A 217 -1.08 -17.27 12.30
CA CYS A 217 -1.76 -17.02 13.57
C CYS A 217 -1.74 -18.30 14.42
N PRO A 218 -1.06 -18.30 15.57
CA PRO A 218 -0.97 -19.45 16.46
C PRO A 218 -2.20 -19.69 17.36
N GLY A 219 -3.18 -18.79 17.32
CA GLY A 219 -4.39 -18.78 18.13
C GLY A 219 -5.07 -17.41 18.05
N PRO A 220 -6.14 -17.17 18.83
CA PRO A 220 -6.75 -15.83 18.93
C PRO A 220 -5.68 -14.80 19.34
N PRO A 221 -5.64 -13.61 18.73
CA PRO A 221 -4.53 -12.68 18.90
C PRO A 221 -4.32 -12.24 20.37
N THR A 222 -3.08 -12.31 20.86
CA THR A 222 -2.63 -11.67 22.10
C THR A 222 -1.80 -10.42 21.75
N CYS A 223 -2.43 -9.25 21.81
CA CYS A 223 -1.84 -8.00 21.32
C CYS A 223 -1.01 -7.25 22.39
N PRO A 224 0.23 -6.84 22.09
CA PRO A 224 0.90 -5.76 22.81
C PRO A 224 0.18 -4.42 22.56
N SER A 225 0.03 -3.59 23.58
CA SER A 225 -0.73 -2.33 23.54
C SER A 225 -0.14 -1.31 22.54
N GLY A 226 -0.94 -0.89 21.54
CA GLY A 226 -0.66 0.27 20.68
C GLY A 226 -1.72 0.44 19.59
N ASP A 227 -2.31 1.64 19.49
CA ASP A 227 -3.30 2.04 18.47
C ASP A 227 -2.60 2.93 17.43
N PHE A 228 -2.71 2.59 16.14
CA PHE A 228 -2.20 3.41 15.04
C PHE A 228 -3.00 3.21 13.75
N VAL A 229 -2.89 4.20 12.86
CA VAL A 229 -3.42 4.21 11.49
C VAL A 229 -2.31 4.57 10.51
N THR A 230 -2.40 3.99 9.31
CA THR A 230 -1.58 4.38 8.15
C THR A 230 -2.46 4.45 6.92
N GLY A 231 -2.14 5.36 6.00
CA GLY A 231 -2.89 5.55 4.76
C GLY A 231 -2.03 6.26 3.73
N GLY A 232 -2.29 5.98 2.45
CA GLY A 232 -1.59 6.66 1.36
C GLY A 232 -2.36 6.52 0.05
N GLY A 233 -2.11 7.41 -0.88
CA GLY A 233 -2.80 7.41 -2.16
C GLY A 233 -2.92 8.82 -2.72
N TRP A 234 -3.97 9.06 -3.49
CA TRP A 234 -4.28 10.38 -4.02
C TRP A 234 -5.71 10.78 -3.68
N ILE A 235 -5.93 12.08 -3.53
CA ILE A 235 -7.24 12.72 -3.42
C ILE A 235 -7.36 13.80 -4.50
N PRO A 236 -8.57 14.19 -4.92
CA PRO A 236 -8.76 15.41 -5.68
C PRO A 236 -8.24 16.61 -4.86
N GLY A 237 -7.29 17.34 -5.43
CA GLY A 237 -6.79 18.59 -4.88
C GLY A 237 -7.85 19.70 -4.98
N PRO A 238 -7.69 20.82 -4.26
CA PRO A 238 -8.66 21.92 -4.24
C PRO A 238 -8.95 22.53 -5.62
N PHE A 239 -8.03 22.34 -6.57
CA PHE A 239 -8.11 22.85 -7.94
C PHE A 239 -8.35 21.74 -8.98
N GLY A 240 -8.82 20.56 -8.55
CA GLY A 240 -9.16 19.42 -9.43
C GLY A 240 -7.96 18.61 -9.93
N ALA A 241 -6.73 19.09 -9.75
CA ALA A 241 -5.52 18.30 -9.95
C ALA A 241 -5.35 17.25 -8.85
N LYS A 242 -4.65 16.14 -9.12
CA LYS A 242 -4.39 15.10 -8.12
C LYS A 242 -3.52 15.65 -6.98
N ALA A 243 -3.80 15.25 -5.75
CA ALA A 243 -2.93 15.48 -4.60
C ALA A 243 -2.56 14.15 -3.96
N ASN A 244 -1.26 13.85 -3.89
CA ASN A 244 -0.75 12.62 -3.31
C ASN A 244 -0.53 12.82 -1.82
N PHE A 245 -0.79 11.79 -1.03
CA PHE A 245 -0.56 11.81 0.40
C PHE A 245 -0.01 10.47 0.89
N ALA A 246 0.78 10.54 1.97
CA ALA A 246 1.15 9.42 2.82
C ALA A 246 1.04 9.91 4.27
N VAL A 247 0.33 9.15 5.11
CA VAL A 247 0.10 9.51 6.50
C VAL A 247 0.23 8.30 7.39
N ALA A 248 0.85 8.51 8.55
CA ALA A 248 0.83 7.59 9.67
C ALA A 248 0.56 8.37 10.96
N GLY A 249 -0.17 7.77 11.91
CA GLY A 249 -0.40 8.36 13.22
C GLY A 249 -0.78 7.30 14.24
N GLY A 250 -0.23 7.37 15.44
CA GLY A 250 -0.53 6.40 16.49
C GLY A 250 0.30 6.57 17.75
N MET A 251 0.23 5.55 18.61
CA MET A 251 0.99 5.45 19.87
C MET A 251 2.03 4.33 19.78
N LYS A 252 3.32 4.67 19.85
CA LYS A 252 4.46 3.73 19.91
C LYS A 252 5.08 3.83 21.30
N GLN A 253 5.03 2.75 22.09
CA GLN A 253 5.58 2.71 23.46
C GLN A 253 5.09 3.85 24.38
N GLY A 254 3.83 4.28 24.22
CA GLY A 254 3.25 5.38 25.00
C GLY A 254 3.56 6.80 24.49
N ALA A 255 4.32 6.93 23.40
CA ALA A 255 4.61 8.21 22.75
C ALA A 255 3.89 8.34 21.40
N LEU A 256 3.57 9.58 21.02
CA LEU A 256 3.02 9.88 19.69
C LEU A 256 4.04 9.52 18.60
N TRP A 257 3.56 8.86 17.56
CA TRP A 257 4.34 8.42 16.42
C TRP A 257 3.55 8.66 15.13
N GLY A 258 4.25 9.00 14.05
CA GLY A 258 3.65 9.17 12.74
C GLY A 258 4.30 10.24 11.90
N HIS A 259 3.73 10.49 10.73
CA HIS A 259 4.20 11.49 9.77
C HIS A 259 3.07 11.89 8.81
N LEU A 260 3.30 12.95 8.04
CA LEU A 260 2.49 13.33 6.89
C LEU A 260 3.42 13.73 5.74
N THR A 261 3.15 13.25 4.55
CA THR A 261 3.66 13.82 3.30
C THR A 261 2.48 14.13 2.41
N TYR A 262 2.43 15.32 1.83
CA TYR A 262 1.37 15.73 0.91
C TYR A 262 1.93 16.58 -0.23
N LEU A 263 1.52 16.27 -1.45
CA LEU A 263 1.88 16.98 -2.67
C LEU A 263 0.65 17.21 -3.53
N ASP A 264 0.21 18.46 -3.62
CA ASP A 264 -0.85 18.89 -4.54
C ASP A 264 -0.26 19.34 -5.87
N HIS A 265 -0.65 18.70 -6.97
CA HIS A 265 -0.11 18.99 -8.30
C HIS A 265 -0.70 20.25 -8.95
N GLY A 266 -1.84 20.75 -8.48
CA GLY A 266 -2.49 21.93 -9.06
C GLY A 266 -1.94 23.24 -8.49
N SER A 267 -1.73 23.27 -7.19
CA SER A 267 -1.19 24.40 -6.43
C SER A 267 0.32 24.29 -6.17
N ASN A 268 0.94 23.15 -6.51
CA ASN A 268 2.31 22.80 -6.16
C ASN A 268 2.58 22.90 -4.64
N LEU A 269 1.54 22.66 -3.82
CA LEU A 269 1.63 22.68 -2.37
C LEU A 269 2.35 21.42 -1.89
N LYS A 270 3.43 21.60 -1.14
CA LYS A 270 4.25 20.55 -0.55
C LYS A 270 4.17 20.66 0.97
N VAL A 271 3.78 19.58 1.62
CA VAL A 271 3.74 19.49 3.08
C VAL A 271 4.53 18.28 3.54
N ARG A 272 5.47 18.52 4.45
CA ARG A 272 6.23 17.50 5.16
C ARG A 272 5.98 17.65 6.65
N GLY A 273 5.37 16.66 7.26
CA GLY A 273 5.18 16.56 8.70
C GLY A 273 6.54 16.51 9.41
N THR A 274 6.69 17.31 10.45
CA THR A 274 7.88 17.39 11.30
C THR A 274 7.65 16.78 12.68
N GLY A 275 6.39 16.46 13.02
CA GLY A 275 6.04 15.72 14.24
C GLY A 275 4.53 15.57 14.41
N VAL A 276 4.12 14.55 15.16
CA VAL A 276 2.72 14.33 15.57
C VAL A 276 2.52 14.94 16.96
N THR A 277 1.48 15.75 17.11
CA THR A 277 1.12 16.44 18.36
C THR A 277 -0.16 15.93 19.00
N ALA A 278 -1.02 15.23 18.24
CA ALA A 278 -2.18 14.53 18.79
C ALA A 278 -2.56 13.31 17.96
N TYR A 279 -3.10 12.29 18.63
CA TYR A 279 -3.71 11.11 18.02
C TYR A 279 -4.94 10.71 18.83
N GLU A 280 -6.13 10.95 18.29
CA GLU A 280 -7.38 10.86 19.03
C GLU A 280 -8.50 10.14 18.25
N PRO A 281 -9.33 9.32 18.92
CA PRO A 281 -10.55 8.81 18.32
C PRO A 281 -11.58 9.93 18.10
N VAL A 282 -12.23 9.96 16.95
CA VAL A 282 -13.30 10.94 16.65
C VAL A 282 -14.65 10.36 17.05
N VAL A 283 -15.23 10.84 18.16
CA VAL A 283 -16.52 10.38 18.70
C VAL A 283 -17.69 10.90 17.84
N PRO A 284 -18.72 10.09 17.53
CA PRO A 284 -19.00 8.72 18.02
C PRO A 284 -18.45 7.59 17.13
N THR A 285 -17.72 7.91 16.07
CA THR A 285 -17.19 6.91 15.12
C THR A 285 -15.93 6.26 15.68
N ALA A 286 -16.06 5.08 16.31
CA ALA A 286 -14.92 4.31 16.82
C ALA A 286 -13.87 3.99 15.73
N THR A 287 -14.28 3.98 14.45
CA THR A 287 -13.43 3.85 13.26
C THR A 287 -12.91 5.19 12.71
N THR A 288 -12.99 6.24 13.52
CA THR A 288 -12.50 7.62 13.36
C THR A 288 -11.09 7.87 13.92
N ARG A 289 -10.04 8.25 13.18
CA ARG A 289 -8.82 8.79 13.84
C ARG A 289 -8.47 10.19 13.36
N ARG A 290 -8.20 11.08 14.31
CA ARG A 290 -7.65 12.40 14.07
C ARG A 290 -6.18 12.41 14.43
N ILE A 291 -5.35 12.89 13.51
CA ILE A 291 -3.92 13.09 13.67
C ILE A 291 -3.67 14.58 13.53
N ASP A 292 -3.14 15.22 14.57
CA ASP A 292 -2.62 16.59 14.46
C ASP A 292 -1.10 16.56 14.52
N GLY A 293 -0.45 17.50 13.82
CA GLY A 293 0.99 17.60 13.86
C GLY A 293 1.55 18.94 13.37
N THR A 294 2.86 19.09 13.50
CA THR A 294 3.63 20.18 12.92
C THR A 294 4.13 19.80 11.54
N ALA A 295 4.32 20.76 10.65
CA ALA A 295 4.83 20.53 9.31
C ALA A 295 5.67 21.69 8.77
N GLU A 296 6.42 21.40 7.71
CA GLU A 296 6.92 22.38 6.76
C GLU A 296 5.98 22.43 5.56
N ILE A 297 5.38 23.59 5.32
CA ILE A 297 4.46 23.87 4.21
C ILE A 297 5.19 24.80 3.23
N ASN A 298 5.63 24.25 2.09
CA ASN A 298 6.52 24.90 1.13
C ASN A 298 7.78 25.48 1.81
N GLY A 299 8.40 24.69 2.70
CA GLY A 299 9.60 25.08 3.44
C GLY A 299 9.38 26.11 4.55
N GLN A 300 8.12 26.44 4.88
CA GLN A 300 7.76 27.35 5.98
C GLN A 300 7.08 26.58 7.13
N PRO A 301 7.36 26.91 8.40
CA PRO A 301 6.69 26.25 9.53
C PRO A 301 5.16 26.39 9.47
N GLY A 302 4.46 25.30 9.77
CA GLY A 302 3.00 25.21 9.79
C GLY A 302 2.52 24.01 10.62
N SER A 303 1.23 23.73 10.52
CA SER A 303 0.60 22.57 11.16
C SER A 303 -0.30 21.81 10.19
N TYR A 304 -0.68 20.60 10.56
CA TYR A 304 -1.65 19.81 9.82
C TYR A 304 -2.62 19.12 10.76
N THR A 305 -3.81 18.85 10.23
CA THR A 305 -4.82 17.95 10.79
C THR A 305 -5.25 16.97 9.71
N VAL A 306 -5.17 15.68 10.00
CA VAL A 306 -5.71 14.61 9.18
C VAL A 306 -6.82 13.92 9.96
N VAL A 307 -7.99 13.81 9.35
CA VAL A 307 -9.10 12.99 9.84
C VAL A 307 -9.19 11.80 8.90
N ASP A 308 -8.80 10.63 9.38
CA ASP A 308 -8.81 9.40 8.60
C ASP A 308 -9.94 8.49 9.05
N ARG A 309 -10.90 8.26 8.16
CA ARG A 309 -12.01 7.34 8.38
C ARG A 309 -11.61 5.94 7.94
N ILE A 310 -11.77 5.01 8.87
CA ILE A 310 -11.44 3.61 8.68
C ILE A 310 -12.65 2.81 8.21
N TYR A 311 -12.47 2.10 7.10
CA TYR A 311 -13.41 1.08 6.64
C TYR A 311 -12.92 -0.29 7.11
N GLY A 312 -13.79 -1.06 7.77
CA GLY A 312 -13.52 -2.46 8.06
C GLY A 312 -13.34 -3.26 6.77
N VAL A 313 -12.51 -4.31 6.85
CA VAL A 313 -12.31 -5.32 5.80
C VAL A 313 -13.65 -5.84 5.29
N GLY A 314 -14.02 -5.51 4.04
CA GLY A 314 -15.19 -6.11 3.37
C GLY A 314 -16.02 -5.25 2.41
N GLN A 315 -15.74 -3.96 2.19
CA GLN A 315 -16.52 -3.14 1.23
C GLN A 315 -15.69 -2.34 0.23
N ILE A 316 -14.55 -2.86 -0.22
CA ILE A 316 -13.86 -2.29 -1.38
C ILE A 316 -14.45 -2.92 -2.65
N GLY A 317 -15.72 -2.58 -2.89
CA GLY A 317 -16.52 -3.20 -3.94
C GLY A 317 -17.97 -2.73 -3.90
N ARG A 318 -18.19 -1.43 -4.16
CA ARG A 318 -19.34 -0.81 -4.87
C ARG A 318 -19.76 0.56 -4.30
N ARG A 319 -19.96 1.46 -5.27
CA ARG A 319 -20.69 2.74 -5.28
C ARG A 319 -19.89 4.00 -4.95
N GLU A 320 -19.58 4.70 -6.04
CA GLU A 320 -19.52 6.16 -6.10
C GLU A 320 -20.76 6.78 -5.43
N HIS A 321 -20.55 7.68 -4.44
CA HIS A 321 -21.37 8.86 -4.12
C HIS A 321 -20.78 9.65 -2.93
N PRO A 322 -21.11 10.96 -2.76
CA PRO A 322 -20.19 12.06 -3.06
C PRO A 322 -19.46 12.68 -1.85
N ALA A 323 -18.41 13.46 -2.21
CA ALA A 323 -17.81 14.58 -1.49
C ALA A 323 -16.77 14.30 -0.39
N SER A 324 -15.55 13.90 -0.82
CA SER A 324 -14.32 14.39 -0.19
C SER A 324 -13.99 15.76 -0.78
N GLN A 325 -14.58 16.83 -0.24
CA GLN A 325 -14.13 18.19 -0.58
C GLN A 325 -13.02 18.62 0.40
N PRO A 326 -11.89 19.15 -0.09
CA PRO A 326 -10.97 19.89 0.77
C PRO A 326 -11.69 21.13 1.31
N LEU A 327 -11.64 21.33 2.63
CA LEU A 327 -12.12 22.58 3.24
C LEU A 327 -11.15 23.72 2.88
N PRO A 328 -11.65 24.93 2.60
CA PRO A 328 -10.80 26.07 2.27
C PRO A 328 -9.87 26.42 3.43
N MET A 329 -8.59 26.66 3.11
CA MET A 329 -7.62 27.19 4.06
C MET A 329 -8.03 28.62 4.48
N THR A 330 -8.20 28.84 5.78
CA THR A 330 -8.21 30.19 6.40
C THR A 330 -6.86 30.48 7.04
#